data_AF-J6H9R9-F1
#
_entry.id   AF-J6H9R9-F1
#
_cell.length_a   1.000
_cell.length_b   1.000
_cell.length_c   1.000
_cell.angle_alpha   90.00
_cell.angle_beta   90.00
_cell.angle_gamma   90.00
#
_symmetry.space_group_name_H-M   'P 1'
#
loop_
_entity.id
_entity.type
_entity.pdbx_description
1 polymer ?
#
loop_
_entity_poly.entity_id
_entity_poly.type
_entity_poly.pdbx_seq_one_letter_code
_entity_poly.pdbx_strand_id
1 'polypeptide(L)'
;MKKFEFVAGTSKDDIVMGLCLPVSILLPALTTYLIIFYSEMYASFRSAPLLFRSFVFVPALYLTYFLIKKARKNAANKFVVNLDELSIRIWKNEKEVVSGKILSCKIKASNDKLVHVDIGTEEDNISFRARPKEYRTITGNTSFNPFGTGTVSDMETVLALGVKIKNTIEKQVLDDNAYVAKN
;
A
#
# COMPACT_ATOMS: atom_id res chain seq x y z
N MET A 1 -5.53 -14.26 -23.34
CA MET A 1 -5.85 -13.33 -22.22
C MET A 1 -5.89 -14.02 -20.84
N LYS A 2 -5.00 -13.61 -19.91
CA LYS A 2 -5.05 -14.03 -18.48
C LYS A 2 -5.56 -12.87 -17.62
N LYS A 3 -6.38 -13.18 -16.61
CA LYS A 3 -6.94 -12.22 -15.66
C LYS A 3 -6.27 -12.36 -14.29
N PHE A 4 -5.93 -11.25 -13.66
CA PHE A 4 -5.42 -11.18 -12.30
C PHE A 4 -6.31 -10.24 -11.49
N GLU A 5 -6.71 -10.67 -10.29
CA GLU A 5 -7.51 -9.88 -9.37
C GLU A 5 -6.81 -9.81 -8.01
N PHE A 6 -6.63 -8.61 -7.48
CA PHE A 6 -5.95 -8.42 -6.20
C PHE A 6 -6.31 -7.08 -5.57
N VAL A 7 -6.09 -6.97 -4.26
CA VAL A 7 -6.17 -5.71 -3.51
C VAL A 7 -4.77 -5.16 -3.26
N ALA A 8 -4.52 -3.93 -3.68
CA ALA A 8 -3.24 -3.26 -3.48
C ALA A 8 -3.42 -1.75 -3.26
N GLY A 9 -2.37 -1.10 -2.76
CA GLY A 9 -2.23 0.35 -2.81
C GLY A 9 -1.44 0.78 -4.04
N THR A 10 -1.52 2.07 -4.37
CA THR A 10 -0.67 2.73 -5.38
C THR A 10 0.40 3.61 -4.71
N SER A 11 1.37 4.08 -5.49
CA SER A 11 2.37 5.05 -5.02
C SER A 11 1.73 6.31 -4.41
N LYS A 12 0.64 6.80 -4.99
CA LYS A 12 -0.12 7.97 -4.47
C LYS A 12 -0.78 7.66 -3.12
N ASP A 13 -1.40 6.48 -2.99
CA ASP A 13 -2.05 6.07 -1.74
C ASP A 13 -1.04 5.95 -0.59
N ASP A 14 0.20 5.58 -0.92
CA ASP A 14 1.30 5.44 0.01
C ASP A 14 1.83 6.76 0.58
N ILE A 15 1.90 7.80 -0.26
CA ILE A 15 2.20 9.16 0.20
C ILE A 15 1.12 9.61 1.18
N VAL A 16 -0.14 9.35 0.86
CA VAL A 16 -1.28 9.68 1.73
C VAL A 16 -1.19 8.91 3.05
N MET A 17 -0.94 7.60 3.04
CA MET A 17 -0.79 6.81 4.26
C MET A 17 0.43 7.24 5.10
N GLY A 18 1.56 7.53 4.45
CA GLY A 18 2.79 7.96 5.12
C GLY A 18 2.65 9.30 5.84
N LEU A 19 1.95 10.26 5.22
CA LEU A 19 1.67 11.56 5.82
C LEU A 19 0.53 11.50 6.86
N CYS A 20 -0.46 10.65 6.64
CA CYS A 20 -1.61 10.54 7.53
C CYS A 20 -1.23 10.05 8.94
N LEU A 21 -0.22 9.18 9.06
CA LEU A 21 0.21 8.64 10.35
C LEU A 21 0.71 9.69 11.37
N PRO A 22 1.74 10.50 11.08
CA PRO A 22 2.23 11.50 12.04
C PRO A 22 1.14 12.53 12.35
N VAL A 23 0.36 12.95 11.35
CA VAL A 23 -0.78 13.87 11.54
C VAL A 23 -1.82 13.25 12.47
N SER A 24 -2.14 11.97 12.30
CA SER A 24 -3.12 11.26 13.12
C SER A 24 -2.70 11.12 14.59
N ILE A 25 -1.41 11.23 14.91
CA ILE A 25 -0.91 11.18 16.29
C ILE A 25 -0.85 12.59 16.89
N LEU A 26 -0.25 13.54 16.15
CA LEU A 26 0.01 14.90 16.63
C LEU A 26 -1.28 15.70 16.82
N LEU A 27 -2.20 15.66 15.86
CA LEU A 27 -3.42 16.47 15.91
C LEU A 27 -4.30 16.09 17.12
N PRO A 28 -4.62 14.80 17.38
CA PRO A 28 -5.43 14.43 18.52
C PRO A 28 -4.79 14.77 19.86
N ALA A 29 -3.47 14.57 19.99
CA ALA A 29 -2.75 14.92 21.21
C ALA A 29 -2.78 16.43 21.47
N LEU A 30 -2.53 17.24 20.44
CA LEU A 30 -2.59 18.70 20.52
C LEU A 30 -4.01 19.19 20.85
N THR A 31 -5.02 18.69 20.14
CA THR A 31 -6.44 19.04 20.39
C THR A 31 -6.84 18.74 21.82
N THR A 32 -6.45 17.57 22.34
CA THR A 32 -6.76 17.21 23.74
C THR A 32 -6.05 18.14 24.73
N TYR A 33 -4.80 18.51 24.46
CA TYR A 33 -4.07 19.49 25.25
C TYR A 33 -4.77 20.86 25.28
N LEU A 34 -5.21 21.34 24.12
CA LEU A 34 -5.92 22.62 24.00
C LEU A 34 -7.26 22.58 24.73
N ILE A 35 -8.03 21.51 24.61
CA ILE A 35 -9.32 21.36 25.32
C ILE A 35 -9.11 21.45 26.83
N ILE A 36 -8.10 20.77 27.38
CA ILE A 36 -7.85 20.80 28.82
C ILE A 36 -7.35 22.17 29.28
N PHE A 37 -6.51 22.82 28.47
CA PHE A 37 -6.00 24.16 28.76
C PHE A 37 -7.15 25.19 28.80
N TYR A 38 -7.99 25.24 27.76
CA TYR A 38 -9.10 26.20 27.68
C TYR A 38 -10.26 25.88 28.63
N SER A 39 -10.43 24.62 29.04
CA SER A 39 -11.44 24.24 30.04
C SER A 39 -10.99 24.50 31.48
N GLU A 40 -9.79 25.07 31.70
CA GLU A 40 -9.16 25.28 33.01
C GLU A 40 -9.02 24.00 33.88
N MET A 41 -9.27 22.83 33.29
CA MET A 41 -9.21 21.52 33.96
C MET A 41 -7.79 21.13 34.39
N TYR A 42 -6.77 21.89 33.96
CA TYR A 42 -5.38 21.70 34.39
C TYR A 42 -5.23 21.72 35.91
N ALA A 43 -6.01 22.55 36.62
CA ALA A 43 -5.98 22.61 38.08
C ALA A 43 -6.40 21.27 38.72
N SER A 44 -7.36 20.56 38.13
CA SER A 44 -7.83 19.24 38.58
C SER A 44 -6.78 18.14 38.46
N PHE A 45 -5.76 18.36 37.63
CA PHE A 45 -4.70 17.40 37.36
C PHE A 45 -3.38 17.71 38.08
N ARG A 46 -3.33 18.82 38.84
CA ARG A 46 -2.11 19.33 39.49
C ARG A 46 -1.48 18.33 40.46
N SER A 47 -2.29 17.54 41.15
CA SER A 47 -1.84 16.52 42.12
C SER A 47 -1.60 15.14 41.50
N ALA A 48 -1.95 14.94 40.23
CA ALA A 48 -1.88 13.63 39.56
C ALA A 48 -1.40 13.74 38.10
N PRO A 49 -0.13 14.10 37.87
CA PRO A 49 0.44 14.28 36.52
C PRO A 49 0.40 13.01 35.67
N LEU A 50 0.43 11.81 36.28
CA LEU A 50 0.26 10.55 35.56
C LEU A 50 -1.17 10.34 35.05
N LEU A 51 -2.19 10.72 35.83
CA LEU A 51 -3.58 10.64 35.41
C LEU A 51 -3.86 11.62 34.26
N PHE A 52 -3.30 12.83 34.33
CA PHE A 52 -3.33 13.79 33.24
C PHE A 52 -2.78 13.22 31.95
N ARG A 53 -1.59 12.60 32.02
CA ARG A 53 -0.95 11.98 30.87
C ARG A 53 -1.85 10.89 30.29
N SER A 54 -2.35 9.97 31.11
CA SER A 54 -3.25 8.91 30.63
C SER A 54 -4.53 9.48 30.00
N PHE A 55 -5.12 10.53 30.58
CA PHE A 55 -6.32 11.19 30.08
C PHE A 55 -6.11 11.87 28.72
N VAL A 56 -4.91 12.41 28.46
CA VAL A 56 -4.55 12.98 27.15
C VAL A 56 -4.25 11.88 26.13
N PHE A 57 -3.45 10.88 26.51
CA PHE A 57 -2.91 9.91 25.56
C PHE A 57 -3.92 8.83 25.17
N VAL A 58 -4.80 8.37 26.07
CA VAL A 58 -5.74 7.27 25.75
C VAL A 58 -6.73 7.67 24.63
N PRO A 59 -7.44 8.82 24.70
CA PRO A 59 -8.31 9.26 23.61
C PRO A 59 -7.53 9.55 22.32
N ALA A 60 -6.34 10.13 22.43
CA ALA A 60 -5.48 10.40 21.28
C ALA A 60 -5.08 9.11 20.56
N LEU A 61 -4.69 8.06 21.30
CA LEU A 61 -4.37 6.75 20.74
C LEU A 61 -5.58 6.08 20.09
N TYR A 62 -6.76 6.16 20.70
CA TYR A 62 -7.99 5.64 20.12
C TYR A 62 -8.33 6.35 18.79
N LEU A 63 -8.26 7.68 18.77
CA LEU A 63 -8.54 8.46 17.57
C LEU A 63 -7.50 8.21 16.48
N THR A 64 -6.23 8.09 16.86
CA THR A 64 -5.13 7.68 15.96
C THR A 64 -5.44 6.34 15.30
N TYR A 65 -5.77 5.32 16.10
CA TYR A 65 -6.12 3.99 15.60
C TYR A 65 -7.30 4.04 14.62
N PHE A 66 -8.34 4.79 14.95
CA PHE A 66 -9.50 4.98 14.08
C PHE A 66 -9.13 5.62 12.73
N LEU A 67 -8.31 6.67 12.76
CA LEU A 67 -7.83 7.36 11.55
C LEU A 67 -6.98 6.44 10.67
N ILE A 68 -6.06 5.67 11.26
CA ILE A 68 -5.24 4.68 10.54
C ILE A 68 -6.13 3.65 9.86
N LYS A 69 -7.11 3.10 10.59
CA LYS A 69 -8.06 2.12 10.05
C LYS A 69 -8.82 2.70 8.84
N LYS A 70 -9.23 3.96 8.91
CA LYS A 70 -9.92 4.67 7.82
C LYS A 70 -8.98 4.90 6.62
N ALA A 71 -7.76 5.36 6.86
CA ALA A 71 -6.75 5.60 5.82
C ALA A 71 -6.43 4.30 5.05
N ARG A 72 -6.23 3.19 5.76
CA ARG A 72 -6.00 1.88 5.15
C ARG A 72 -7.15 1.43 4.25
N LYS A 73 -8.40 1.61 4.70
CA LYS A 73 -9.58 1.26 3.90
C LYS A 73 -9.64 2.07 2.61
N ASN A 74 -9.23 3.34 2.63
CA ASN A 74 -9.20 4.21 1.46
C ASN A 74 -8.05 3.87 0.50
N ALA A 75 -6.91 3.43 1.04
CA ALA A 75 -5.76 3.01 0.24
C ALA A 75 -5.89 1.61 -0.36
N ALA A 76 -6.79 0.77 0.18
CA ALA A 76 -7.06 -0.57 -0.31
C ALA A 76 -7.97 -0.51 -1.54
N ASN A 77 -7.36 -0.62 -2.72
CA ASN A 77 -8.07 -0.58 -3.99
C ASN A 77 -8.12 -1.97 -4.62
N LYS A 78 -9.29 -2.34 -5.16
CA LYS A 78 -9.45 -3.57 -5.94
C LYS A 78 -8.95 -3.33 -7.36
N PHE A 79 -8.01 -4.17 -7.79
CA PHE A 79 -7.47 -4.16 -9.14
C PHE A 79 -7.92 -5.39 -9.91
N VAL A 80 -8.26 -5.17 -11.18
CA VAL A 80 -8.45 -6.23 -12.17
C VAL A 80 -7.52 -5.94 -13.34
N VAL A 81 -6.58 -6.85 -13.58
CA VAL A 81 -5.59 -6.73 -14.65
C VAL A 81 -5.84 -7.80 -15.68
N ASN A 82 -6.15 -7.37 -16.90
CA ASN A 82 -6.23 -8.24 -18.06
C ASN A 82 -4.92 -8.12 -18.84
N LEU A 83 -4.23 -9.25 -18.98
CA LEU A 83 -2.95 -9.34 -19.66
C LEU A 83 -3.09 -10.22 -20.90
N ASP A 84 -2.78 -9.67 -22.06
CA ASP A 84 -2.73 -10.37 -23.33
C ASP A 84 -1.36 -10.16 -23.97
N GLU A 85 -0.47 -11.14 -23.76
CA GLU A 85 0.95 -11.04 -24.07
C GLU A 85 1.60 -9.80 -23.45
N LEU A 86 1.81 -8.75 -24.26
CA LEU A 86 2.38 -7.46 -23.87
C LEU A 86 1.35 -6.34 -23.82
N SER A 87 0.09 -6.60 -24.15
CA SER A 87 -0.99 -5.64 -23.97
C SER A 87 -1.60 -5.80 -22.58
N ILE A 88 -1.72 -4.70 -21.85
CA ILE A 88 -2.29 -4.68 -20.51
C ILE A 88 -3.48 -3.75 -20.44
N ARG A 89 -4.51 -4.14 -19.69
CA ARG A 89 -5.61 -3.27 -19.25
C ARG A 89 -5.80 -3.41 -17.76
N ILE A 90 -5.82 -2.29 -17.06
CA ILE A 90 -5.86 -2.24 -15.60
C ILE A 90 -7.06 -1.42 -15.16
N TRP A 91 -7.88 -2.03 -14.33
CA TRP A 91 -9.06 -1.43 -13.73
C TRP A 91 -8.83 -1.25 -12.23
N LYS A 92 -9.01 -0.02 -11.72
CA LYS A 92 -9.00 0.32 -10.30
C LYS A 92 -10.44 0.59 -9.86
N ASN A 93 -10.97 -0.20 -8.94
CA ASN A 93 -12.35 -0.07 -8.44
C ASN A 93 -13.36 0.14 -9.58
N GLU A 94 -13.33 -0.74 -10.58
CA GLU A 94 -14.25 -0.71 -11.74
C GLU A 94 -14.06 0.47 -12.70
N LYS A 95 -13.02 1.30 -12.52
CA LYS A 95 -12.62 2.34 -13.47
C LYS A 95 -11.31 1.99 -14.15
N GLU A 96 -11.26 2.07 -15.47
CA GLU A 96 -10.01 1.89 -16.22
C GLU A 96 -9.01 3.00 -15.85
N VAL A 97 -7.77 2.61 -15.55
CA VAL A 97 -6.71 3.55 -15.15
C VAL A 97 -5.48 3.50 -16.03
N VAL A 98 -5.18 2.35 -16.64
CA VAL A 98 -4.04 2.17 -17.55
C VAL A 98 -4.44 1.15 -18.61
N SER A 99 -4.16 1.46 -19.87
CA SER A 99 -4.28 0.54 -21.00
C SER A 99 -3.15 0.81 -21.96
N GLY A 100 -2.60 -0.24 -22.58
CA GLY A 100 -1.59 -0.08 -23.62
C GLY A 100 -0.59 -1.22 -23.68
N LYS A 101 0.44 -1.03 -24.51
CA LYS A 101 1.55 -1.97 -24.63
C LYS A 101 2.53 -1.76 -23.47
N ILE A 102 2.92 -2.85 -22.84
CA ILE A 102 3.91 -2.89 -21.77
C ILE A 102 5.29 -2.66 -22.37
N LEU A 103 6.01 -1.68 -21.84
CA LEU A 103 7.40 -1.40 -22.18
C LEU A 103 8.35 -1.94 -21.12
N SER A 104 7.96 -1.89 -19.85
CA SER A 104 8.83 -2.30 -18.75
C SER A 104 8.05 -2.85 -17.56
N CYS A 105 8.71 -3.78 -16.84
CA CYS A 105 8.24 -4.28 -15.55
C CYS A 105 9.42 -4.41 -14.60
N LYS A 106 9.29 -3.87 -13.38
CA LYS A 106 10.34 -3.91 -12.36
C LYS A 106 9.76 -4.31 -11.01
N ILE A 107 10.21 -5.45 -10.51
CA ILE A 107 9.90 -5.90 -9.14
C ILE A 107 10.90 -5.22 -8.20
N LYS A 108 10.48 -4.17 -7.51
CA LYS A 108 11.32 -3.36 -6.62
C LYS A 108 11.49 -3.98 -5.24
N ALA A 109 10.50 -4.71 -4.76
CA ALA A 109 10.56 -5.40 -3.47
C ALA A 109 9.67 -6.65 -3.50
N SER A 110 10.14 -7.72 -2.87
CA SER A 110 9.38 -8.95 -2.65
C SER A 110 9.83 -9.56 -1.33
N ASN A 111 9.03 -9.36 -0.28
CA ASN A 111 9.25 -9.95 1.04
C ASN A 111 7.90 -10.16 1.74
N ASP A 112 7.92 -10.79 2.92
CA ASP A 112 6.71 -11.14 3.69
C ASP A 112 5.84 -9.95 4.09
N LYS A 113 6.36 -8.72 4.03
CA LYS A 113 5.66 -7.49 4.43
C LYS A 113 5.18 -6.67 3.23
N LEU A 114 5.77 -6.86 2.06
CA LEU A 114 5.59 -5.99 0.90
C LEU A 114 5.98 -6.68 -0.42
N VAL A 115 5.07 -6.59 -1.39
CA VAL A 115 5.39 -6.74 -2.81
C VAL A 115 5.20 -5.41 -3.52
N HIS A 116 6.22 -4.98 -4.25
CA HIS A 116 6.24 -3.73 -4.99
C HIS A 116 6.64 -3.99 -6.44
N VAL A 117 5.70 -3.77 -7.36
CA VAL A 117 5.88 -3.98 -8.79
C VAL A 117 5.53 -2.70 -9.53
N ASP A 118 6.47 -2.22 -10.34
CA ASP A 118 6.24 -1.12 -11.26
C ASP A 118 6.04 -1.66 -12.67
N ILE A 119 5.05 -1.13 -13.36
CA ILE A 119 4.76 -1.43 -14.75
C ILE A 119 4.72 -0.11 -15.51
N GLY A 120 5.51 -0.03 -16.57
CA GLY A 120 5.48 1.08 -17.51
C GLY A 120 4.86 0.64 -18.84
N THR A 121 3.92 1.45 -19.32
CA THR A 121 3.33 1.37 -20.66
C THR A 121 3.79 2.56 -21.49
N GLU A 122 3.45 2.59 -22.78
CA GLU A 122 3.78 3.72 -23.68
C GLU A 122 3.22 5.06 -23.18
N GLU A 123 2.01 5.04 -22.61
CA GLU A 123 1.30 6.26 -22.22
C GLU A 123 1.39 6.54 -20.71
N ASP A 124 1.41 5.50 -19.89
CA ASP A 124 1.28 5.61 -18.44
C ASP A 124 2.16 4.65 -17.63
N ASN A 125 2.40 5.02 -16.38
CA ASN A 125 3.13 4.19 -15.41
C ASN A 125 2.28 3.92 -14.18
N ILE A 126 2.32 2.70 -13.67
CA ILE A 126 1.62 2.30 -12.45
C ILE A 126 2.51 1.47 -11.53
N SER A 127 2.43 1.79 -10.25
CA SER A 127 3.12 1.08 -9.18
C SER A 127 2.09 0.37 -8.30
N PHE A 128 2.19 -0.95 -8.22
CA PHE A 128 1.41 -1.76 -7.30
C PHE A 128 2.18 -2.01 -6.02
N ARG A 129 1.50 -1.78 -4.89
CA ARG A 129 2.06 -2.00 -3.56
C ARG A 129 1.11 -2.85 -2.74
N ALA A 130 1.34 -4.16 -2.76
CA ALA A 130 0.57 -5.12 -1.97
C ALA A 130 1.25 -5.31 -0.61
N ARG A 131 0.48 -5.11 0.45
CA ARG A 131 0.91 -5.31 1.84
C ARG A 131 -0.14 -6.13 2.56
N PRO A 132 0.21 -7.21 3.24
CA PRO A 132 -0.76 -8.03 3.92
C PRO A 132 -1.15 -7.31 5.22
N LYS A 133 -2.41 -7.37 5.63
CA LYS A 133 -2.87 -6.83 6.93
C LYS A 133 -2.18 -7.53 8.10
N GLU A 134 -1.85 -8.79 7.92
CA GLU A 134 -1.19 -9.65 8.88
C GLU A 134 -0.12 -10.46 8.15
N TYR A 135 1.06 -10.60 8.74
CA TYR A 135 2.16 -11.38 8.17
C TYR A 135 2.78 -12.28 9.23
N ARG A 136 3.38 -13.39 8.81
CA ARG A 136 4.16 -14.25 9.70
C ARG A 136 5.56 -13.66 9.89
N THR A 137 5.96 -13.53 11.13
CA THR A 137 7.32 -13.14 11.52
C THR A 137 8.27 -14.32 11.41
N ILE A 138 9.58 -14.06 11.46
CA ILE A 138 10.64 -15.09 11.43
C ILE A 138 10.46 -16.10 12.58
N THR A 139 9.89 -15.66 13.71
CA THR A 139 9.57 -16.53 14.86
C THR A 139 8.28 -17.32 14.69
N GLY A 140 7.62 -17.26 13.52
CA GLY A 140 6.37 -17.97 13.22
C GLY A 140 5.10 -17.27 13.71
N ASN A 141 5.21 -16.21 14.52
CA ASN A 141 4.07 -15.49 15.06
C ASN A 141 3.43 -14.56 14.03
N THR A 142 2.10 -14.47 14.03
CA THR A 142 1.35 -13.50 13.24
C THR A 142 1.53 -12.10 13.83
N SER A 143 1.91 -11.14 12.98
CA SER A 143 2.08 -9.74 13.35
C SER A 143 1.21 -8.83 12.49
N PHE A 144 0.76 -7.74 13.07
CA PHE A 144 -0.11 -6.77 12.42
C PHE A 144 0.70 -5.75 11.62
N ASN A 145 0.25 -5.45 10.39
CA ASN A 145 0.83 -4.41 9.55
C ASN A 145 -0.10 -3.17 9.53
N PRO A 146 0.32 -2.04 10.14
CA PRO A 146 -0.47 -0.80 10.14
C PRO A 146 -0.62 -0.19 8.74
N PHE A 147 0.19 -0.61 7.77
CA PHE A 147 0.10 -0.21 6.37
C PHE A 147 -0.52 -1.27 5.46
N GLY A 148 -1.00 -2.38 6.02
CA GLY A 148 -1.55 -3.49 5.24
C GLY A 148 -2.84 -3.10 4.53
N THR A 149 -2.85 -3.23 3.21
CA THR A 149 -3.98 -2.91 2.31
C THR A 149 -4.70 -4.16 1.80
N GLY A 150 -4.00 -5.29 1.65
CA GLY A 150 -4.52 -6.56 1.13
C GLY A 150 -4.17 -7.76 2.00
N THR A 151 -4.22 -8.95 1.42
CA THR A 151 -3.89 -10.24 2.02
C THR A 151 -2.56 -10.78 1.49
N VAL A 152 -2.10 -11.91 2.03
CA VAL A 152 -0.91 -12.61 1.49
C VAL A 152 -1.18 -13.12 0.07
N SER A 153 -2.39 -13.62 -0.21
CA SER A 153 -2.78 -14.06 -1.55
C SER A 153 -2.78 -12.91 -2.58
N ASP A 154 -3.17 -11.70 -2.17
CA ASP A 154 -3.06 -10.51 -3.02
C ASP A 154 -1.59 -10.23 -3.39
N MET A 155 -0.66 -10.37 -2.44
CA MET A 155 0.77 -10.19 -2.71
C MET A 155 1.31 -11.23 -3.68
N GLU A 156 0.95 -12.51 -3.50
CA GLU A 156 1.35 -13.60 -4.39
C GLU A 156 0.85 -13.34 -5.81
N THR A 157 -0.39 -12.85 -5.94
CA THR A 157 -0.99 -12.51 -7.24
C THR A 157 -0.25 -11.35 -7.92
N VAL A 158 0.09 -10.30 -7.18
CA VAL A 158 0.89 -9.17 -7.70
C VAL A 158 2.28 -9.62 -8.11
N LEU A 159 2.92 -10.47 -7.32
CA LEU A 159 4.24 -11.03 -7.64
C LEU A 159 4.18 -11.89 -8.90
N ALA A 160 3.20 -12.78 -8.99
CA ALA A 160 2.98 -13.65 -10.15
C ALA A 160 2.73 -12.84 -11.42
N LEU A 161 1.93 -11.75 -11.33
CA LEU A 161 1.74 -10.80 -12.43
C LEU A 161 3.07 -10.18 -12.88
N GLY A 162 3.84 -9.64 -11.93
CA GLY A 162 5.13 -9.00 -12.21
C GLY A 162 6.15 -9.95 -12.86
N VAL A 163 6.30 -11.16 -12.31
CA VAL A 163 7.17 -12.20 -12.86
C VAL A 163 6.73 -12.61 -14.26
N LYS A 164 5.42 -12.78 -14.47
CA LYS A 164 4.89 -13.17 -15.78
C LYS A 164 5.21 -12.13 -16.85
N ILE A 165 4.96 -10.85 -16.56
CA ILE A 165 5.25 -9.75 -17.49
C ILE A 165 6.74 -9.68 -17.78
N LYS A 166 7.58 -9.75 -16.74
CA LYS A 166 9.04 -9.72 -16.89
C LYS A 166 9.53 -10.84 -17.83
N ASN A 167 9.07 -12.07 -17.61
CA ASN A 167 9.44 -13.22 -18.44
C ASN A 167 8.96 -13.06 -19.89
N THR A 168 7.80 -12.44 -20.12
CA THR A 168 7.29 -12.17 -21.48
C THR A 168 8.17 -11.15 -22.20
N ILE A 169 8.59 -10.07 -21.52
CA ILE A 169 9.50 -9.07 -22.09
C ILE A 169 10.85 -9.69 -22.43
N GLU A 170 11.43 -10.48 -21.51
CA GLU A 170 12.73 -11.12 -21.72
C GLU A 170 12.71 -12.09 -22.92
N LYS A 171 11.62 -12.86 -23.09
CA LYS A 171 11.44 -13.74 -24.25
C LYS A 171 11.41 -12.95 -25.56
N GLN A 172 10.66 -11.86 -25.62
CA GLN A 172 10.58 -11.04 -26.83
C GLN A 172 11.96 -10.46 -27.20
N VAL A 173 12.71 -9.96 -26.22
CA VAL A 173 14.06 -9.42 -26.45
C VAL A 173 15.01 -10.51 -26.95
N LEU A 174 14.91 -11.74 -26.44
CA LEU A 174 15.70 -12.88 -26.92
C LEU A 174 15.34 -13.25 -28.37
N ASP A 175 14.06 -13.28 -28.70
CA ASP A 175 13.58 -13.59 -30.05
C ASP A 175 14.06 -12.51 -31.05
N ASP A 176 13.86 -11.23 -30.74
CA ASP A 176 14.31 -10.11 -31.57
C ASP A 176 15.83 -10.15 -31.83
N ASN A 177 16.64 -10.42 -30.79
CA ASN A 177 18.09 -10.55 -30.93
C ASN A 177 18.49 -11.77 -31.78
N ALA A 178 17.75 -12.88 -31.71
CA ALA A 178 18.01 -14.08 -32.50
C ALA A 178 17.65 -13.88 -33.99
N TYR A 179 16.67 -13.03 -34.30
CA TYR A 179 16.37 -12.62 -35.67
C TYR A 179 17.47 -11.71 -36.25
N VAL A 180 17.98 -10.76 -35.46
CA VAL A 180 19.07 -9.86 -35.89
C VAL A 180 20.38 -10.62 -36.12
N ALA A 181 20.67 -11.67 -35.34
CA ALA A 181 21.89 -12.46 -35.53
C ALA A 181 21.87 -13.40 -36.75
N LYS A 182 20.72 -13.58 -37.40
CA LYS A 182 20.54 -14.46 -38.57
C LYS A 182 20.50 -13.70 -39.91
N ASN A 183 20.41 -12.37 -39.87
CA ASN A 183 20.43 -11.48 -41.03
C ASN A 183 21.72 -10.64 -41.03
#